data_AF-A0A9Q3PPF9-F1
#
_entry.id   AF-A0A9Q3PPF9-F1
#
_cell.length_a   1.000
_cell.length_b   1.000
_cell.length_c   1.000
_cell.angle_alpha   90.00
_cell.angle_beta   90.00
_cell.angle_gamma   90.00
#
_symmetry.space_group_name_H-M   'P 1'
#
loop_
_entity.id
_entity.type
_entity.pdbx_description
1 polymer ?
#
loop_
_entity_poly.entity_id
_entity_poly.type
_entity_poly.pdbx_seq_one_letter_code
_entity_poly.pdbx_strand_id
1 'polypeptide(L)'
;MLGTKPGFSTAYHPQTDGLAEMMIQKMENSTTGKSPSLVKKGWNPPLPVGYLKKNLVTIHPTAKDFHDMWKRACDTAAKGIAEAKEYNKKRWDKSHIEPDLKEGDQVLVSTINFNNLEGPKKMRD
;
A
#
# COMPACT_ATOMS: atom_id res chain seq x y z
N MET A 1 8.88 -11.68 5.67
CA MET A 1 10.01 -10.74 5.54
C MET A 1 10.23 -10.45 4.07
N LEU A 2 10.21 -9.18 3.64
CA LEU A 2 10.15 -8.72 2.24
C LEU A 2 11.44 -8.90 1.41
N GLY A 3 12.41 -9.72 1.85
CA GLY A 3 13.62 -10.04 1.06
C GLY A 3 14.55 -8.86 0.74
N THR A 4 14.30 -7.67 1.27
CA THR A 4 15.11 -6.48 1.04
C THR A 4 16.34 -6.49 1.95
N LYS A 5 17.53 -6.27 1.36
CA LYS A 5 18.79 -6.14 2.11
C LYS A 5 18.88 -4.71 2.68
N PRO A 6 18.89 -4.52 4.01
CA PRO A 6 19.11 -3.21 4.59
C PRO A 6 20.58 -2.80 4.42
N GLY A 7 20.82 -1.71 3.68
CA GLY A 7 22.14 -1.08 3.57
C GLY A 7 22.27 0.02 4.62
N PHE A 8 22.88 -0.27 5.76
CA PHE A 8 23.16 0.74 6.79
C PHE A 8 24.42 1.52 6.42
N SER A 9 24.35 2.85 6.39
CA SER A 9 25.55 3.70 6.31
C SER A 9 26.37 3.57 7.60
N THR A 10 27.69 3.78 7.52
CA THR A 10 28.52 3.88 8.74
C THR A 10 28.11 5.11 9.55
N ALA A 11 28.34 5.08 10.86
CA ALA A 11 28.16 6.27 11.71
C ALA A 11 28.95 7.46 11.12
N TYR A 12 28.33 8.64 11.11
CA TYR A 12 28.88 9.89 10.58
C TYR A 12 29.15 9.85 9.06
N HIS A 13 28.10 9.63 8.27
CA HIS A 13 28.14 9.80 6.82
C HIS A 13 27.58 11.19 6.47
N PRO A 14 28.42 12.24 6.33
CA PRO A 14 27.94 13.63 6.20
C PRO A 14 27.04 13.85 4.99
N GLN A 15 27.19 13.04 3.93
CA GLN A 15 26.35 13.09 2.74
C GLN A 15 24.97 12.46 2.97
N THR A 16 24.89 11.30 3.63
CA THR A 16 23.62 10.62 3.91
C THR A 16 22.88 11.32 5.05
N ASP A 17 23.60 11.63 6.14
CA ASP A 17 23.05 12.27 7.33
C ASP A 17 22.63 13.72 7.03
N GLY A 18 23.41 14.47 6.25
CA GLY A 18 23.08 15.84 5.87
C GLY A 18 21.80 15.95 5.02
N LEU A 19 21.55 14.98 4.13
CA LEU A 19 20.31 14.93 3.37
C LEU A 19 19.11 14.60 4.27
N ALA A 20 19.27 13.64 5.18
CA ALA A 20 18.21 13.25 6.12
C ALA A 20 17.84 14.41 7.06
N GLU A 21 18.81 15.10 7.65
CA GLU A 21 18.59 16.25 8.52
C GLU A 21 17.86 17.39 7.80
N MET A 22 18.25 17.69 6.56
CA MET A 22 17.58 18.72 5.75
C MET A 22 16.11 18.34 5.45
N MET A 23 15.83 17.06 5.20
CA MET A 23 14.46 16.58 5.01
C MET A 23 13.64 16.70 6.29
N ILE A 24 14.20 16.31 7.45
CA ILE A 24 13.53 16.42 8.75
C ILE A 24 13.18 17.88 9.07
N GLN A 25 14.09 18.82 8.77
CA GLN A 25 13.84 20.25 8.99
C GLN A 25 12.70 20.81 8.12
N LYS A 26 12.47 20.20 6.96
CA LYS A 26 11.43 20.60 6.01
C LYS A 26 10.10 19.88 6.17
N MET A 27 10.12 18.68 6.74
CA MET A 27 8.91 17.87 6.87
C MET A 27 7.92 18.60 7.79
N GLU A 28 6.67 18.66 7.37
CA GLU A 28 5.61 19.23 8.21
C GLU A 28 5.45 18.36 9.45
N ASN A 29 5.51 19.00 10.61
CA ASN A 29 5.24 18.30 11.84
C ASN A 29 3.72 18.12 11.98
N SER A 30 3.28 16.90 12.28
CA SER A 30 1.85 16.55 12.37
C SER A 30 1.08 17.39 13.40
N THR A 31 1.75 17.81 14.49
CA THR A 31 1.13 18.61 15.55
C THR A 31 1.03 20.10 15.22
N THR A 32 2.01 20.64 14.51
CA THR A 32 2.12 22.08 14.24
C THR A 32 1.61 22.47 12.85
N GLY A 33 1.47 21.50 11.94
CA GLY A 33 1.07 21.72 10.53
C GLY A 33 2.07 22.58 9.75
N LYS A 34 3.28 22.77 10.28
CA LYS A 34 4.34 23.63 9.73
C LYS A 34 5.67 22.90 9.83
N SER A 35 6.59 23.20 8.91
CA SER A 35 7.94 22.66 8.97
C SER A 35 8.77 23.34 10.07
N PRO A 36 9.65 22.60 10.77
CA PRO A 36 10.53 23.17 11.79
C PRO A 36 11.36 24.38 11.31
N SER A 37 11.86 24.36 10.07
CA SER A 37 12.60 25.50 9.51
C SER A 37 11.73 26.75 9.33
N LEU A 38 10.46 26.58 8.96
CA LEU A 38 9.52 27.70 8.84
C LEU A 38 9.20 28.30 10.20
N VAL A 39 8.98 27.47 11.22
CA VAL A 39 8.69 27.95 12.58
C VAL A 39 9.92 28.62 13.23
N LYS A 40 11.11 28.04 13.05
CA LYS A 40 12.34 28.54 13.69
C LYS A 40 12.94 29.75 12.98
N LYS A 41 12.99 29.73 11.64
CA LYS A 41 13.72 30.73 10.83
C LYS A 41 12.80 31.60 9.99
N GLY A 42 11.52 31.26 9.84
CA GLY A 42 10.58 31.99 8.99
C GLY A 42 10.70 31.66 7.49
N TRP A 43 11.62 30.77 7.10
CA TRP A 43 11.82 30.39 5.70
C TRP A 43 12.30 28.94 5.57
N ASN A 44 11.95 28.31 4.45
CA ASN A 44 12.36 26.94 4.13
C ASN A 44 13.52 26.96 3.12
N PRO A 45 14.68 26.33 3.42
CA PRO A 45 15.82 26.34 2.50
C PRO A 45 15.47 25.64 1.19
N PRO A 46 15.76 26.18 0.00
CA PRO A 46 15.50 25.46 -1.25
C PRO A 46 16.28 24.12 -1.25
N LEU A 47 15.61 23.01 -1.61
CA LEU A 47 16.30 21.73 -1.71
C LEU A 47 17.17 21.71 -2.97
N PRO A 48 18.29 20.96 -3.00
CA PRO A 48 19.10 20.73 -4.21
C PRO A 48 18.25 20.30 -5.41
N VAL A 49 17.22 19.46 -5.19
CA VAL A 49 16.27 19.04 -6.23
C VAL A 49 15.44 20.18 -6.81
N GLY A 50 15.23 21.26 -6.06
CA GLY A 50 14.55 22.47 -6.52
C GLY A 50 15.40 23.34 -7.45
N TYR A 51 16.73 23.15 -7.44
CA TYR A 51 17.65 23.81 -8.37
C TYR A 51 17.79 23.04 -9.70
N LEU A 52 17.38 21.78 -9.74
CA LEU A 52 17.30 21.03 -10.98
C LEU A 52 16.15 21.61 -11.82
N LYS A 53 16.50 22.41 -12.84
CA LYS A 53 15.52 22.88 -13.80
C LYS A 53 14.91 21.64 -14.47
N LYS A 54 13.59 21.45 -14.29
CA LYS A 54 12.82 20.32 -14.84
C LYS A 54 13.04 20.09 -16.34
N ASN A 55 13.39 21.16 -17.06
CA ASN A 55 13.58 21.17 -18.51
C ASN A 55 15.06 21.08 -18.95
N LEU A 56 16.04 21.01 -18.03
CA LEU A 56 17.48 20.92 -18.38
C LEU A 56 18.10 19.55 -18.12
N VAL A 57 17.41 18.64 -17.44
CA VAL A 57 17.90 17.27 -17.35
C VAL A 57 17.67 16.65 -18.73
N THR A 58 18.68 16.70 -19.60
CA THR A 58 18.74 15.88 -20.81
C THR A 58 18.81 14.43 -20.33
N ILE A 59 17.64 13.82 -20.12
CA ILE A 59 17.54 12.41 -19.79
C ILE A 59 18.11 11.65 -20.97
N HIS A 60 19.12 10.82 -20.73
CA HIS A 60 19.69 9.98 -21.77
C HIS A 60 18.56 9.16 -22.41
N PRO A 61 18.49 9.05 -23.75
CA PRO A 61 17.37 8.41 -24.45
C PRO A 61 17.05 7.02 -23.89
N THR A 62 18.08 6.22 -23.61
CA THR A 62 17.92 4.89 -22.99
C THR A 62 17.20 4.91 -21.64
N ALA A 63 17.47 5.91 -20.80
CA ALA A 63 16.80 6.03 -19.49
C ALA A 63 15.33 6.42 -19.65
N LYS A 64 15.00 7.24 -20.66
CA LYS A 64 13.62 7.56 -21.02
C LYS A 64 12.89 6.34 -21.57
N ASP A 65 13.52 5.62 -22.49
CA ASP A 65 12.95 4.40 -23.09
C ASP A 65 12.68 3.34 -22.02
N PHE A 66 13.61 3.19 -21.06
CA PHE A 66 13.43 2.30 -19.92
C PHE A 66 12.25 2.71 -19.03
N HIS A 67 12.10 4.01 -18.76
CA HIS A 67 10.95 4.53 -18.01
C HIS A 67 9.62 4.26 -18.71
N ASP A 68 9.56 4.49 -20.01
CA ASP A 68 8.36 4.26 -20.80
C ASP A 68 8.04 2.76 -20.89
N MET A 69 9.04 1.90 -21.04
CA MET A 69 8.89 0.45 -20.95
C MET A 69 8.35 0.04 -19.57
N TRP A 70 8.94 0.57 -18.50
CA TRP A 70 8.53 0.26 -17.12
C TRP A 70 7.08 0.65 -16.86
N LYS A 71 6.66 1.84 -17.30
CA LYS A 71 5.27 2.28 -17.20
C LYS A 71 4.30 1.32 -17.88
N ARG A 72 4.59 0.93 -19.12
CA ARG A 72 3.75 -0.03 -19.87
C ARG A 72 3.63 -1.37 -19.14
N ALA A 73 4.73 -1.85 -18.56
CA ALA A 73 4.73 -3.08 -17.77
C ALA A 73 3.85 -2.95 -16.52
N CYS A 74 3.96 -1.85 -15.78
CA CYS A 74 3.10 -1.58 -14.63
C CYS A 74 1.62 -1.48 -15.02
N ASP A 75 1.30 -0.79 -16.11
CA ASP A 75 -0.08 -0.65 -16.59
C ASP A 75 -0.67 -2.00 -16.99
N THR A 76 0.13 -2.85 -17.65
CA THR A 76 -0.29 -4.20 -18.05
C THR A 76 -0.51 -5.08 -16.83
N ALA A 77 0.39 -5.03 -15.84
CA ALA A 77 0.22 -5.76 -14.58
C ALA A 77 -1.02 -5.30 -13.81
N ALA A 78 -1.27 -4.00 -13.74
CA ALA A 78 -2.44 -3.43 -13.08
C ALA A 78 -3.75 -3.90 -13.75
N LYS A 79 -3.79 -3.91 -15.10
CA LYS A 79 -4.91 -4.46 -15.86
C LYS A 79 -5.12 -5.95 -15.59
N GLY A 80 -4.05 -6.74 -15.62
CA GLY A 80 -4.13 -8.17 -15.32
C GLY A 80 -4.68 -8.45 -13.91
N ILE A 81 -4.30 -7.67 -12.91
CA ILE A 81 -4.87 -7.77 -11.55
C ILE A 81 -6.36 -7.42 -11.54
N ALA A 82 -6.77 -6.37 -12.25
CA ALA A 82 -8.16 -5.95 -12.33
C ALA A 82 -9.05 -7.02 -13.02
N GLU A 83 -8.60 -7.53 -14.16
CA GLU A 83 -9.27 -8.60 -14.91
C GLU A 83 -9.38 -9.88 -14.08
N ALA A 84 -8.29 -10.28 -13.41
CA ALA A 84 -8.30 -11.45 -12.53
C ALA A 84 -9.29 -11.29 -11.36
N LYS A 85 -9.35 -10.10 -10.75
CA LYS A 85 -10.31 -9.78 -9.69
C LYS A 85 -11.75 -9.89 -10.19
N GLU A 86 -12.04 -9.34 -11.37
CA GLU A 86 -13.38 -9.41 -11.96
C GLU A 86 -13.77 -10.84 -12.33
N TYR A 87 -12.86 -11.59 -12.94
CA TYR A 87 -13.07 -13.01 -13.26
C TYR A 87 -13.38 -13.83 -12.00
N ASN A 88 -12.58 -13.65 -10.95
CA ASN A 88 -12.78 -14.35 -9.68
C ASN A 88 -14.13 -14.00 -9.05
N LYS A 89 -14.53 -12.72 -9.07
CA LYS A 89 -15.84 -12.28 -8.59
C LYS A 89 -16.96 -12.95 -9.38
N LYS A 90 -16.96 -12.85 -10.71
CA LYS A 90 -18.00 -13.46 -11.57
C LYS A 90 -18.12 -14.97 -11.37
N ARG A 91 -16.98 -15.67 -11.21
CA ARG A 91 -16.95 -17.10 -10.93
C ARG A 91 -17.56 -17.42 -9.57
N TRP A 92 -17.19 -16.66 -8.55
CA TRP A 92 -17.71 -16.83 -7.19
C TRP A 92 -19.21 -16.61 -7.13
N ASP A 93 -19.68 -15.48 -7.67
CA ASP A 93 -21.09 -15.10 -7.69
C ASP A 93 -21.94 -16.16 -8.43
N LYS A 94 -21.40 -16.82 -9.45
CA LYS A 94 -22.10 -17.89 -10.18
C LYS A 94 -22.36 -19.13 -9.32
N SER A 95 -21.44 -19.49 -8.43
CA SER A 95 -21.56 -20.71 -7.60
C SER A 95 -22.04 -20.44 -6.18
N HIS A 96 -21.97 -19.19 -5.71
CA HIS A 96 -22.36 -18.76 -4.36
C HIS A 96 -23.44 -17.70 -4.46
N ILE A 97 -24.61 -18.14 -4.90
CA ILE A 97 -25.84 -17.35 -4.81
C ILE A 97 -26.34 -17.50 -3.38
N GLU A 98 -26.32 -16.40 -2.63
CA GLU A 98 -26.93 -16.40 -1.30
C GLU A 98 -28.44 -16.58 -1.47
N PRO A 99 -29.05 -17.58 -0.82
CA PRO A 99 -30.50 -17.74 -0.85
C PRO A 99 -31.15 -16.58 -0.09
N ASP A 100 -32.21 -15.99 -0.66
CA ASP A 100 -33.06 -15.01 0.02
C ASP A 100 -33.89 -15.75 1.09
N LEU A 101 -33.35 -15.85 2.30
CA LEU A 101 -33.99 -16.47 3.45
C LEU A 101 -34.72 -15.40 4.26
N LYS A 102 -36.03 -15.58 4.46
CA LYS A 102 -36.85 -14.65 5.25
C LYS A 102 -37.11 -15.21 6.64
N GLU A 103 -37.37 -14.31 7.58
CA GLU A 103 -37.72 -14.68 8.95
C GLU A 103 -38.98 -15.56 8.94
N GLY A 104 -38.86 -16.79 9.44
CA GLY A 104 -39.93 -17.79 9.46
C GLY A 104 -39.79 -18.92 8.44
N ASP A 105 -38.84 -18.83 7.50
CA ASP A 105 -38.56 -19.92 6.55
C ASP A 105 -37.91 -21.12 7.25
N GLN A 106 -38.43 -22.31 6.98
CA GLN A 106 -37.85 -23.56 7.49
C GLN A 106 -36.67 -23.99 6.61
N VAL A 107 -35.50 -24.15 7.20
CA VAL A 107 -34.28 -24.58 6.51
C VAL A 107 -33.83 -25.97 6.99
N LEU A 108 -33.41 -26.80 6.04
CA LEU A 108 -32.86 -28.12 6.31
C LEU A 108 -31.37 -28.02 6.59
N VAL A 109 -30.97 -28.42 7.80
CA VAL A 109 -29.58 -28.45 8.24
C VAL A 109 -29.06 -29.89 8.16
N SER A 110 -28.03 -30.13 7.36
CA SER A 110 -27.42 -31.46 7.22
C SER A 110 -26.62 -31.83 8.46
N THR A 111 -27.00 -32.88 9.18
CA THR A 111 -26.39 -33.29 10.46
C THR A 111 -25.04 -34.01 10.32
N ILE A 112 -24.55 -34.24 9.09
CA ILE A 112 -23.40 -35.12 8.81
C ILE A 112 -22.09 -34.65 9.48
N ASN A 113 -21.88 -33.35 9.60
CA ASN A 113 -20.67 -32.77 10.25
C ASN A 113 -20.97 -32.10 11.59
N PHE A 114 -22.17 -32.30 12.14
CA PHE A 114 -22.52 -31.76 13.44
C PHE A 114 -22.10 -32.74 14.54
N ASN A 115 -20.87 -32.58 15.02
CA ASN A 115 -20.37 -33.39 16.15
C ASN A 115 -20.93 -32.93 17.52
N ASN A 116 -21.74 -31.85 17.57
CA ASN A 116 -22.16 -31.24 18.83
C ASN A 116 -23.52 -30.51 18.77
N LEU A 117 -24.54 -31.11 18.14
CA LEU A 117 -25.90 -30.55 18.12
C LEU A 117 -26.55 -30.42 19.51
N GLU A 118 -26.09 -31.21 20.49
CA GLU A 118 -26.62 -31.18 21.86
C GLU A 118 -26.04 -30.05 22.73
N GLY A 119 -25.13 -29.23 22.20
CA GLY A 119 -24.42 -28.19 22.97
C GLY A 119 -23.44 -28.80 24.00
N PRO A 120 -22.64 -27.96 24.69
CA PRO A 120 -21.74 -28.46 25.72
C PRO A 120 -22.55 -29.13 26.85
N LYS A 121 -22.16 -30.36 27.21
CA LYS A 121 -22.77 -31.21 28.27
C LYS A 121 -22.97 -30.51 29.63
N LYS A 122 -22.35 -29.35 29.84
CA LYS A 122 -22.43 -28.51 31.04
C LYS A 122 -23.63 -27.55 31.08
N MET A 123 -24.39 -27.42 29.99
CA MET A 123 -25.61 -26.59 29.93
C MET A 123 -26.90 -27.42 29.97
N ARG A 124 -26.79 -28.71 30.29
CA ARG A 124 -27.92 -29.61 30.51
C ARG A 124 -28.14 -29.73 32.01
N ASP A 125 -28.85 -28.75 32.57
CA ASP A 125 -29.48 -28.82 33.90
C ASP A 125 -30.97 -29.09 33.72
#